data_AF-A0A7K2THY2-F1
#
_entry.id   AF-A0A7K2THY2-F1
#
_cell.length_a   1.000
_cell.length_b   1.000
_cell.length_c   1.000
_cell.angle_alpha   90.00
_cell.angle_beta   90.00
_cell.angle_gamma   90.00
#
_symmetry.space_group_name_H-M   'P 1'
#
loop_
_entity.id
_entity.type
_entity.pdbx_description
1 polymer ?
#
loop_
_entity_poly.entity_id
_entity_poly.type
_entity_poly.pdbx_seq_one_letter_code
_entity_poly.pdbx_strand_id
1 'polypeptide(L)'
;MARHLFGGSPADFAMERVGDQLVLRPGSQGTVWDSRVGGVQITDLTDLQLNPTTTVTADADGGAAFLGPDDDTITYLYVDFGYGRRYILTATDLGKTLNDFIARGGLPDGWAKLDSSGRLTVSQLPAQQDWVATKGAVIRMPSGAVSEVVWRAPRDCTITAVRGYRAGGTGATINAAKNGLDILVTDLSLSTAATWLSGPTLQNQAVLAGDSVSVALRSVAGSPSAVTIQIDVQEA
;
A
#
# COMPACT_ATOMS: atom_id res chain seq x y z
N MET A 1 17.28 -2.49 -1.47
CA MET A 1 17.94 -1.25 -1.00
C MET A 1 18.45 -0.55 -2.26
N ALA A 2 18.98 0.67 -2.17
CA ALA A 2 19.39 1.46 -3.33
C ALA A 2 20.83 1.97 -3.15
N ARG A 3 21.61 2.02 -4.25
CA ARG A 3 23.00 2.48 -4.25
C ARG A 3 23.08 3.97 -4.50
N HIS A 4 23.86 4.68 -3.70
CA HIS A 4 24.17 6.09 -3.95
C HIS A 4 25.25 6.27 -5.03
N LEU A 5 25.11 7.31 -5.84
CA LEU A 5 26.18 7.82 -6.71
C LEU A 5 27.19 8.64 -5.89
N PHE A 6 28.46 8.28 -5.98
CA PHE A 6 29.57 9.04 -5.42
C PHE A 6 30.44 9.60 -6.54
N GLY A 7 30.95 10.82 -6.33
CA GLY A 7 31.80 11.49 -7.31
C GLY A 7 31.03 12.01 -8.53
N GLY A 8 31.75 12.28 -9.62
CA GLY A 8 31.20 12.81 -10.87
C GLY A 8 30.86 14.31 -10.84
N SER A 9 31.18 15.02 -9.75
CA SER A 9 31.12 16.48 -9.75
C SER A 9 32.41 17.09 -10.32
N PRO A 10 32.40 18.39 -10.69
CA PRO A 10 33.61 19.10 -11.15
C PRO A 10 34.73 19.25 -10.11
N ALA A 11 34.63 18.64 -8.93
CA ALA A 11 35.68 18.64 -7.90
C ALA A 11 36.28 17.24 -7.64
N ASP A 12 35.73 16.18 -8.26
CA ASP A 12 36.03 14.80 -7.90
C ASP A 12 37.04 14.17 -8.86
N PHE A 13 38.32 14.48 -8.65
CA PHE A 13 39.42 14.00 -9.49
C PHE A 13 40.43 13.15 -8.72
N ALA A 14 40.97 12.14 -9.38
CA ALA A 14 42.19 11.46 -8.95
C ALA A 14 43.40 12.37 -9.19
N MET A 15 44.06 12.78 -8.10
CA MET A 15 45.19 13.70 -8.13
C MET A 15 46.37 13.16 -7.33
N GLU A 16 47.58 13.33 -7.89
CA GLU A 16 48.85 13.09 -7.20
C GLU A 16 49.60 14.41 -7.00
N ARG A 17 50.23 14.59 -5.84
CA ARG A 17 51.18 15.69 -5.65
C ARG A 17 52.55 15.29 -6.21
N VAL A 18 53.02 16.01 -7.23
CA VAL A 18 54.37 15.86 -7.80
C VAL A 18 55.14 17.15 -7.58
N GLY A 19 56.08 17.14 -6.64
CA GLY A 19 56.75 18.36 -6.18
C GLY A 19 55.74 19.36 -5.61
N ASP A 20 55.64 20.54 -6.23
CA ASP A 20 54.71 21.61 -5.86
C ASP A 20 53.47 21.69 -6.74
N GLN A 21 53.24 20.70 -7.60
CA GLN A 21 52.08 20.62 -8.48
C GLN A 21 51.13 19.49 -8.06
N LEU A 22 49.84 19.72 -8.26
CA LEU A 22 48.82 18.67 -8.26
C LEU A 22 48.56 18.27 -9.71
N VAL A 23 48.74 16.98 -10.01
CA VAL A 23 48.62 16.44 -11.36
C VAL A 23 47.48 15.44 -11.39
N LEU A 24 46.61 15.56 -12.39
CA LEU A 24 45.53 14.60 -12.64
C LEU A 24 46.11 13.23 -13.02
N ARG A 25 45.41 12.17 -12.63
CA ARG A 25 45.83 10.78 -12.87
C ARG A 25 44.73 9.96 -13.55
N PRO A 26 44.46 10.19 -14.84
CA PRO A 26 43.58 9.34 -15.64
C PRO A 26 43.97 7.86 -15.54
N GLY A 27 42.98 6.97 -15.47
CA GLY A 27 43.17 5.52 -15.39
C GLY A 27 43.73 4.99 -14.05
N SER A 28 43.94 5.86 -13.06
CA SER A 28 44.35 5.41 -11.73
C SER A 28 43.23 4.62 -11.05
N GLN A 29 43.61 3.58 -10.29
CA GLN A 29 42.66 2.76 -9.54
C GLN A 29 42.67 3.16 -8.07
N GLY A 30 41.47 3.37 -7.52
CA GLY A 30 41.25 3.73 -6.14
C GLY A 30 40.55 2.63 -5.35
N THR A 31 40.88 2.55 -4.06
CA THR A 31 40.18 1.73 -3.08
C THR A 31 39.26 2.59 -2.22
N VAL A 32 38.10 2.05 -1.83
CA VAL A 32 37.06 2.78 -1.10
C VAL A 32 36.98 2.27 0.34
N TRP A 33 36.75 3.16 1.29
CA TRP A 33 36.83 2.89 2.73
C TRP A 33 35.74 3.61 3.51
N ASP A 34 35.34 3.05 4.64
CA ASP A 34 34.38 3.65 5.59
C ASP A 34 35.00 4.77 6.46
N SER A 35 36.33 4.86 6.52
CA SER A 35 37.06 5.80 7.36
C SER A 35 38.26 6.41 6.64
N ARG A 36 38.58 7.64 7.04
CA ARG A 36 39.75 8.39 6.56
C ARG A 36 41.08 7.71 6.89
N VAL A 37 41.14 7.04 8.04
CA VAL A 37 42.34 6.32 8.54
C VAL A 37 41.88 5.01 9.17
N GLY A 38 42.56 3.90 8.88
CA GLY A 38 42.13 2.57 9.31
C GLY A 38 40.84 2.14 8.62
N GLY A 39 39.87 1.60 9.36
CA GLY A 39 38.56 1.23 8.83
C GLY A 39 38.56 -0.05 7.99
N VAL A 40 37.41 -0.30 7.37
CA VAL A 40 37.15 -1.45 6.49
C VAL A 40 37.09 -0.97 5.05
N GLN A 41 37.76 -1.71 4.16
CA GLN A 41 37.64 -1.47 2.73
C GLN A 41 36.24 -1.89 2.27
N ILE A 42 35.57 -0.99 1.58
CA ILE A 42 34.29 -1.24 0.94
C ILE A 42 34.56 -1.85 -0.43
N THR A 43 34.11 -3.10 -0.61
CA THR A 43 34.28 -3.87 -1.84
C THR A 43 32.98 -4.13 -2.58
N ASP A 44 31.84 -3.83 -1.96
CA ASP A 44 30.53 -3.83 -2.63
C ASP A 44 30.34 -2.50 -3.36
N LEU A 45 30.85 -2.41 -4.59
CA LEU A 45 30.72 -1.24 -5.45
C LEU A 45 30.21 -1.66 -6.81
N THR A 46 29.62 -0.73 -7.57
CA THR A 46 29.38 -0.93 -9.00
C THR A 46 29.87 0.26 -9.82
N ASP A 47 30.19 0.03 -11.08
CA ASP A 47 30.36 1.11 -12.04
C ASP A 47 29.01 1.80 -12.36
N LEU A 48 29.03 2.81 -13.23
CA LEU A 48 27.83 3.55 -13.63
C LEU A 48 26.87 2.71 -14.51
N GLN A 49 27.31 1.54 -14.98
CA GLN A 49 26.52 0.57 -15.74
C GLN A 49 26.03 -0.60 -14.85
N LEU A 50 26.19 -0.50 -13.53
CA LEU A 50 25.82 -1.51 -12.54
C LEU A 50 26.65 -2.81 -12.59
N ASN A 51 27.83 -2.81 -13.21
CA ASN A 51 28.73 -3.95 -13.12
C ASN A 51 29.47 -3.93 -11.77
N PRO A 52 29.52 -5.07 -11.03
CA PRO A 52 30.25 -5.15 -9.78
C PRO A 52 31.74 -4.85 -9.93
N THR A 53 32.28 -4.07 -9.00
CA THR A 53 33.71 -3.76 -8.90
C THR A 53 34.14 -3.67 -7.44
N THR A 54 35.44 -3.81 -7.18
CA THR A 54 36.04 -3.62 -5.84
C THR A 54 36.97 -2.41 -5.80
N THR A 55 37.18 -1.75 -6.94
CA THR A 55 37.98 -0.55 -7.11
C THR A 55 37.26 0.46 -8.00
N VAL A 56 37.64 1.73 -7.87
CA VAL A 56 37.14 2.85 -8.69
C VAL A 56 38.24 3.23 -9.68
N THR A 57 37.93 3.34 -10.96
CA THR A 57 38.92 3.77 -11.97
C THR A 57 38.62 5.19 -12.38
N ALA A 58 39.63 6.06 -12.32
CA ALA A 58 39.52 7.42 -12.83
C ALA A 58 39.41 7.41 -14.36
N ASP A 59 38.51 8.21 -14.92
CA ASP A 59 38.27 8.30 -16.36
C ASP A 59 39.42 8.99 -17.13
N ALA A 60 39.21 9.26 -18.41
CA ALA A 60 40.21 9.88 -19.29
C ALA A 60 40.61 11.31 -18.87
N ASP A 61 39.73 12.02 -18.16
CA ASP A 61 39.98 13.36 -17.63
C ASP A 61 40.46 13.32 -16.16
N GLY A 62 40.57 12.12 -15.59
CA GLY A 62 40.94 11.88 -14.19
C GLY A 62 39.77 12.00 -13.23
N GLY A 63 38.54 12.18 -13.71
CA GLY A 63 37.33 12.21 -12.91
C GLY A 63 37.01 10.84 -12.33
N ALA A 64 36.41 10.80 -11.15
CA ALA A 64 36.00 9.55 -10.52
C ALA A 64 34.51 9.57 -10.19
N ALA A 65 33.77 8.56 -10.66
CA ALA A 65 32.37 8.35 -10.35
C ALA A 65 32.05 6.86 -10.25
N PHE A 66 31.25 6.47 -9.26
CA PHE A 66 30.87 5.08 -9.03
C PHE A 66 29.61 5.01 -8.16
N LEU A 67 28.97 3.85 -8.14
CA LEU A 67 27.87 3.55 -7.23
C LEU A 67 28.42 2.80 -6.01
N GLY A 68 28.05 3.28 -4.83
CA GLY A 68 28.47 2.69 -3.56
C GLY A 68 27.77 1.37 -3.23
N PRO A 69 27.85 0.91 -1.97
CA PRO A 69 27.17 -0.29 -1.49
C PRO A 69 25.67 -0.27 -1.71
N ASP A 70 25.04 -1.44 -1.73
CA ASP A 70 23.57 -1.58 -1.72
C ASP A 70 22.98 -1.24 -0.33
N ASP A 71 23.27 -0.03 0.14
CA ASP A 71 22.86 0.55 1.41
C ASP A 71 22.70 2.07 1.23
N ASP A 72 21.45 2.54 1.24
CA ASP A 72 21.06 3.94 1.06
C ASP A 72 21.25 4.80 2.34
N THR A 73 21.81 4.22 3.40
CA THR A 73 22.19 4.98 4.60
C THR A 73 23.62 5.52 4.51
N ILE A 74 24.44 4.97 3.61
CA ILE A 74 25.83 5.40 3.41
C ILE A 74 25.85 6.62 2.49
N THR A 75 26.10 7.79 3.08
CA THR A 75 26.06 9.08 2.35
C THR A 75 27.44 9.71 2.15
N TYR A 76 28.49 9.13 2.73
CA TYR A 76 29.87 9.52 2.50
C TYR A 76 30.80 8.31 2.56
N LEU A 77 31.87 8.35 1.78
CA LEU A 77 32.92 7.32 1.71
C LEU A 77 34.28 7.99 1.55
N TYR A 78 35.35 7.21 1.71
CA TYR A 78 36.71 7.68 1.56
C TYR A 78 37.43 6.92 0.43
N VAL A 79 38.03 7.64 -0.52
CA VAL A 79 38.74 7.04 -1.67
C VAL A 79 40.24 7.31 -1.59
N ASP A 80 41.05 6.28 -1.81
CA ASP A 80 42.51 6.35 -1.97
C ASP A 80 42.93 5.84 -3.34
N PHE A 81 43.47 6.72 -4.19
CA PHE A 81 44.01 6.39 -5.52
C PHE A 81 45.46 5.89 -5.50
N GLY A 82 46.00 5.53 -4.33
CA GLY A 82 47.35 5.01 -4.16
C GLY A 82 48.41 6.08 -3.89
N TYR A 83 48.00 7.30 -3.55
CA TYR A 83 48.90 8.45 -3.33
C TYR A 83 49.04 8.83 -1.85
N GLY A 84 48.73 7.89 -0.95
CA GLY A 84 49.00 7.98 0.48
C GLY A 84 48.01 8.86 1.25
N ARG A 85 46.86 9.22 0.65
CA ARG A 85 45.79 9.97 1.30
C ARG A 85 44.41 9.53 0.81
N ARG A 86 43.49 9.44 1.76
CA ARG A 86 42.06 9.28 1.51
C ARG A 86 41.34 10.61 1.48
N TYR A 87 40.53 10.81 0.44
CA TYR A 87 39.63 11.96 0.31
C TYR A 87 38.19 11.51 0.48
N ILE A 88 37.39 12.36 1.12
CA ILE A 88 35.96 12.10 1.30
C ILE A 88 35.24 12.37 -0.01
N LEU A 89 34.32 11.48 -0.39
CA LEU A 89 33.30 11.72 -1.38
C LEU A 89 31.94 11.64 -0.70
N THR A 90 31.08 12.61 -0.98
CA THR A 90 29.69 12.61 -0.55
C THR A 90 28.82 12.13 -1.69
N ALA A 91 27.73 11.44 -1.38
CA ALA A 91 26.75 11.03 -2.38
C ALA A 91 26.21 12.26 -3.14
N THR A 92 26.29 12.24 -4.47
CA THR A 92 25.93 13.38 -5.34
C THR A 92 24.46 13.38 -5.75
N ASP A 93 23.75 12.28 -5.50
CA ASP A 93 22.33 12.11 -5.80
C ASP A 93 21.39 12.52 -4.65
N LEU A 94 21.90 12.92 -3.49
CA LEU A 94 21.09 13.29 -2.31
C LEU A 94 20.04 14.37 -2.61
N GLY A 95 20.38 15.34 -3.47
CA GLY A 95 19.44 16.37 -3.90
C GLY A 95 18.25 15.81 -4.70
N LYS A 96 18.50 14.80 -5.54
CA LYS A 96 17.44 14.08 -6.25
C LYS A 96 16.60 13.27 -5.27
N THR A 97 17.21 12.53 -4.35
CA THR A 97 16.51 11.77 -3.31
C THR A 97 15.59 12.64 -2.47
N LEU A 98 16.07 13.83 -2.06
CA LEU A 98 15.25 14.81 -1.34
C LEU A 98 14.08 15.32 -2.19
N ASN A 99 14.31 15.65 -3.45
CA ASN A 99 13.24 16.11 -4.35
C ASN A 99 12.19 15.02 -4.57
N ASP A 100 12.60 13.76 -4.74
CA ASP A 100 11.69 12.63 -4.86
C ASP A 100 10.88 12.43 -3.57
N PHE A 101 11.51 12.58 -2.39
CA PHE A 101 10.81 12.55 -1.11
C PHE A 101 9.79 13.70 -0.96
N ILE A 102 10.16 14.92 -1.33
CA ILE A 102 9.27 16.09 -1.29
C ILE A 102 8.09 15.91 -2.26
N ALA A 103 8.35 15.39 -3.46
CA ALA A 103 7.34 15.16 -4.49
C ALA A 103 6.27 14.15 -4.07
N ARG A 104 6.59 13.25 -3.14
CA ARG A 104 5.62 12.30 -2.55
C ARG A 104 4.65 12.95 -1.56
N GLY A 105 4.86 14.19 -1.15
CA GLY A 105 3.99 14.88 -0.20
C GLY A 105 2.57 15.08 -0.77
N GLY A 106 1.57 14.49 -0.11
CA GLY A 106 0.17 14.56 -0.51
C GLY A 106 -0.25 13.62 -1.64
N LEU A 107 0.60 12.65 -2.02
CA LEU A 107 0.21 11.55 -2.90
C LEU A 107 -0.31 10.35 -2.09
N PRO A 108 -1.15 9.49 -2.69
CA PRO A 108 -1.36 8.12 -2.19
C PRO A 108 0.00 7.44 -1.97
N ASP A 109 0.20 6.76 -0.84
CA ASP A 109 1.47 6.15 -0.40
C ASP A 109 2.63 7.13 -0.11
N GLY A 110 2.32 8.42 -0.05
CA GLY A 110 3.21 9.50 0.36
C GLY A 110 3.14 9.85 1.84
N TRP A 111 3.66 11.02 2.19
CA TRP A 111 3.46 11.62 3.50
C TRP A 111 2.36 12.69 3.46
N ALA A 112 1.70 12.88 4.59
CA ALA A 112 0.50 13.69 4.68
C ALA A 112 0.84 15.19 4.63
N LYS A 113 0.21 15.95 3.73
CA LYS A 113 0.42 17.39 3.56
C LYS A 113 -0.82 18.15 4.02
N LEU A 114 -0.64 19.06 4.97
CA LEU A 114 -1.72 19.88 5.49
C LEU A 114 -2.09 21.00 4.49
N ASP A 115 -3.37 21.36 4.46
CA ASP A 115 -3.86 22.56 3.79
C ASP A 115 -3.52 23.83 4.61
N SER A 116 -3.92 25.00 4.10
CA SER A 116 -3.71 26.30 4.76
C SER A 116 -4.41 26.42 6.13
N SER A 117 -5.31 25.49 6.45
CA SER A 117 -6.04 25.43 7.72
C SER A 117 -5.54 24.31 8.64
N GLY A 118 -4.43 23.64 8.29
CA GLY A 118 -3.83 22.59 9.10
C GLY A 118 -4.57 21.25 9.01
N ARG A 119 -5.38 21.01 7.98
CA ARG A 119 -6.16 19.78 7.79
C ARG A 119 -5.60 18.93 6.66
N LEU A 120 -5.82 17.62 6.75
CA LEU A 120 -5.60 16.72 5.63
C LEU A 120 -6.75 16.83 4.64
N THR A 121 -6.42 16.90 3.36
CA THR A 121 -7.42 16.85 2.29
C THR A 121 -7.83 15.41 2.03
N VAL A 122 -9.12 15.17 1.78
CA VAL A 122 -9.66 13.80 1.57
C VAL A 122 -9.04 13.09 0.38
N SER A 123 -8.49 13.82 -0.59
CA SER A 123 -7.77 13.27 -1.75
C SER A 123 -6.45 12.59 -1.37
N GLN A 124 -5.91 12.86 -0.18
CA GLN A 124 -4.69 12.22 0.35
C GLN A 124 -5.01 10.98 1.18
N LEU A 125 -6.28 10.80 1.55
CA LEU A 125 -6.70 9.58 2.22
C LEU A 125 -6.75 8.47 1.16
N PRO A 126 -6.43 7.21 1.53
CA PRO A 126 -6.73 6.08 0.66
C PRO A 126 -8.17 6.19 0.18
N ALA A 127 -8.41 5.89 -1.10
CA ALA A 127 -9.77 5.86 -1.65
C ALA A 127 -10.68 5.17 -0.63
N GLN A 128 -11.75 5.88 -0.24
CA GLN A 128 -12.67 5.54 0.84
C GLN A 128 -12.72 4.03 0.99
N GLN A 129 -12.03 3.54 2.02
CA GLN A 129 -11.76 2.13 2.15
C GLN A 129 -13.13 1.43 2.14
N ASP A 130 -13.35 0.49 1.22
CA ASP A 130 -14.63 -0.18 0.99
C ASP A 130 -14.99 -1.07 2.18
N TRP A 131 -15.34 -0.46 3.31
CA TRP A 131 -15.67 -1.15 4.54
C TRP A 131 -17.07 -1.71 4.36
N VAL A 132 -17.11 -2.94 3.86
CA VAL A 132 -18.33 -3.72 3.84
C VAL A 132 -18.55 -4.24 5.26
N ALA A 133 -19.51 -3.64 5.95
CA ALA A 133 -20.00 -4.19 7.20
C ALA A 133 -21.14 -5.15 6.91
N THR A 134 -21.18 -6.25 7.65
CA THR A 134 -22.24 -7.25 7.53
C THR A 134 -23.20 -7.14 8.73
N LYS A 135 -24.50 -7.32 8.44
CA LYS A 135 -25.59 -7.44 9.42
C LYS A 135 -26.39 -8.68 9.09
N GLY A 136 -27.10 -9.27 10.05
CA GLY A 136 -27.87 -10.47 9.78
C GLY A 136 -28.41 -11.12 11.03
N ALA A 137 -29.22 -12.16 10.82
CA ALA A 137 -29.77 -12.97 11.89
C ALA A 137 -29.94 -14.42 11.43
N VAL A 138 -30.03 -15.31 12.41
CA VAL A 138 -30.36 -16.73 12.22
C VAL A 138 -31.75 -16.97 12.80
N ILE A 139 -32.68 -17.36 11.94
CA ILE A 139 -34.03 -17.78 12.34
C ILE A 139 -33.98 -19.29 12.53
N ARG A 140 -34.13 -19.75 13.77
CA ARG A 140 -34.06 -21.18 14.13
C ARG A 140 -35.42 -21.82 13.99
N MET A 141 -35.44 -23.05 13.47
CA MET A 141 -36.64 -23.88 13.30
C MET A 141 -37.83 -23.11 12.72
N PRO A 142 -37.65 -22.33 11.63
CA PRO A 142 -38.75 -21.54 11.10
C PRO A 142 -39.88 -22.43 10.57
N SER A 143 -41.11 -22.11 10.99
CA SER A 143 -42.33 -22.77 10.54
C SER A 143 -43.16 -21.94 9.56
N GLY A 144 -42.77 -20.68 9.32
CA GLY A 144 -43.50 -19.76 8.46
C GLY A 144 -42.72 -18.47 8.19
N ALA A 145 -43.43 -17.49 7.62
CA ALA A 145 -42.86 -16.17 7.35
C ALA A 145 -42.62 -15.39 8.66
N VAL A 146 -41.49 -14.68 8.73
CA VAL A 146 -41.05 -13.88 9.88
C VAL A 146 -40.25 -12.69 9.38
N SER A 147 -40.40 -11.52 9.99
CA SER A 147 -39.50 -10.39 9.75
C SER A 147 -39.04 -9.78 11.07
N GLU A 148 -37.72 -9.59 11.20
CA GLU A 148 -37.08 -9.12 12.43
C GLU A 148 -36.17 -7.94 12.10
N VAL A 149 -36.31 -6.83 12.84
CA VAL A 149 -35.38 -5.70 12.74
C VAL A 149 -34.06 -6.12 13.37
N VAL A 150 -32.98 -6.06 12.59
CA VAL A 150 -31.64 -6.49 13.02
C VAL A 150 -30.69 -5.32 13.23
N TRP A 151 -31.01 -4.16 12.69
CA TRP A 151 -30.13 -3.01 12.72
C TRP A 151 -30.89 -1.69 12.52
N ARG A 152 -30.41 -0.64 13.19
CA ARG A 152 -30.78 0.75 12.92
C ARG A 152 -29.54 1.47 12.40
N ALA A 153 -29.64 2.09 11.23
CA ALA A 153 -28.51 2.75 10.59
C ALA A 153 -28.02 3.94 11.43
N PRO A 154 -26.75 3.99 11.85
CA PRO A 154 -26.21 5.14 12.60
C PRO A 154 -25.84 6.31 11.69
N ARG A 155 -25.71 6.07 10.38
CA ARG A 155 -25.33 7.02 9.34
C ARG A 155 -25.87 6.57 7.97
N ASP A 156 -25.79 7.46 7.00
CA ASP A 156 -26.13 7.17 5.61
C ASP A 156 -25.20 6.08 5.04
N CYS A 157 -25.78 5.12 4.34
CA CYS A 157 -25.06 3.99 3.75
C CYS A 157 -25.87 3.35 2.62
N THR A 158 -25.26 2.39 1.94
CA THR A 158 -25.91 1.63 0.86
C THR A 158 -25.86 0.14 1.17
N ILE A 159 -26.99 -0.56 1.07
CA ILE A 159 -27.02 -2.02 1.07
C ILE A 159 -26.48 -2.53 -0.27
N THR A 160 -25.47 -3.40 -0.23
CA THR A 160 -24.77 -3.89 -1.43
C THR A 160 -25.01 -5.37 -1.72
N ALA A 161 -25.52 -6.13 -0.75
CA ALA A 161 -25.99 -7.49 -0.98
C ALA A 161 -27.00 -7.95 0.08
N VAL A 162 -27.89 -8.85 -0.32
CA VAL A 162 -28.68 -9.70 0.58
C VAL A 162 -28.35 -11.15 0.26
N ARG A 163 -27.94 -11.93 1.25
CA ARG A 163 -27.56 -13.33 1.10
C ARG A 163 -28.33 -14.22 2.07
N GLY A 164 -28.50 -15.47 1.68
CA GLY A 164 -29.19 -16.46 2.48
C GLY A 164 -28.46 -17.78 2.54
N TYR A 165 -28.58 -18.44 3.68
CA TYR A 165 -28.14 -19.81 3.89
C TYR A 165 -29.24 -20.58 4.61
N ARG A 166 -29.52 -21.80 4.16
CA ARG A 166 -30.53 -22.67 4.77
C ARG A 166 -29.92 -23.99 5.21
N ALA A 167 -30.13 -24.37 6.46
CA ALA A 167 -29.78 -25.69 6.97
C ALA A 167 -31.03 -26.58 7.02
N GLY A 168 -30.98 -27.75 6.38
CA GLY A 168 -32.10 -28.72 6.34
C GLY A 168 -33.34 -28.21 5.61
N GLY A 169 -34.35 -29.08 5.47
CA GLY A 169 -35.59 -28.82 4.73
C GLY A 169 -35.45 -28.81 3.21
N THR A 170 -36.49 -28.39 2.50
CA THR A 170 -36.56 -28.43 1.03
C THR A 170 -36.57 -27.05 0.38
N GLY A 171 -36.88 -25.98 1.10
CA GLY A 171 -36.85 -24.63 0.55
C GLY A 171 -37.06 -23.54 1.59
N ALA A 172 -36.67 -22.32 1.22
CA ALA A 172 -37.08 -21.09 1.87
C ALA A 172 -36.99 -19.95 0.87
N THR A 173 -37.78 -18.89 1.05
CA THR A 173 -37.60 -17.63 0.31
C THR A 173 -37.31 -16.52 1.30
N ILE A 174 -36.38 -15.62 0.97
CA ILE A 174 -35.95 -14.55 1.87
C ILE A 174 -35.89 -13.19 1.16
N ASN A 175 -35.95 -12.14 1.95
CA ASN A 175 -35.66 -10.77 1.57
C ASN A 175 -34.98 -10.04 2.74
N ALA A 176 -34.57 -8.81 2.51
CA ALA A 176 -34.32 -7.81 3.54
C ALA A 176 -35.26 -6.64 3.32
N ALA A 177 -35.53 -5.84 4.34
CA ALA A 177 -36.36 -4.65 4.17
C ALA A 177 -35.75 -3.43 4.88
N LYS A 178 -35.97 -2.25 4.29
CA LYS A 178 -35.70 -0.95 4.88
C LYS A 178 -37.03 -0.27 5.19
N ASN A 179 -37.31 -0.01 6.47
CA ASN A 179 -38.58 0.55 6.93
C ASN A 179 -39.81 -0.19 6.38
N GLY A 180 -39.71 -1.52 6.23
CA GLY A 180 -40.76 -2.38 5.69
C GLY A 180 -40.81 -2.48 4.16
N LEU A 181 -39.99 -1.74 3.41
CA LEU A 181 -39.87 -1.84 1.95
C LEU A 181 -38.79 -2.85 1.58
N ASP A 182 -39.09 -3.76 0.65
CA ASP A 182 -38.18 -4.80 0.22
C ASP A 182 -36.92 -4.25 -0.46
N ILE A 183 -35.82 -4.94 -0.20
CA ILE A 183 -34.50 -4.68 -0.79
C ILE A 183 -34.28 -5.51 -2.04
N LEU A 184 -34.74 -6.75 -2.10
CA LEU A 184 -34.70 -7.54 -3.32
C LEU A 184 -35.93 -7.23 -4.17
N VAL A 185 -35.73 -7.08 -5.49
CA VAL A 185 -36.83 -6.95 -6.47
C VAL A 185 -37.67 -8.22 -6.52
N THR A 186 -37.03 -9.36 -6.31
CA THR A 186 -37.66 -10.68 -6.20
C THR A 186 -37.04 -11.42 -5.03
N ASP A 187 -37.89 -12.02 -4.20
CA ASP A 187 -37.43 -12.80 -3.04
C ASP A 187 -36.41 -13.87 -3.48
N LEU A 188 -35.30 -13.97 -2.74
CA LEU A 188 -34.26 -14.94 -3.01
C LEU A 188 -34.73 -16.34 -2.60
N SER A 189 -34.75 -17.26 -3.56
CA SER A 189 -35.06 -18.67 -3.30
C SER A 189 -33.82 -19.44 -2.84
N LEU A 190 -33.93 -20.09 -1.67
CA LEU A 190 -32.92 -20.96 -1.08
C LEU A 190 -33.21 -22.43 -1.41
N SER A 191 -33.17 -22.77 -2.70
CA SER A 191 -33.47 -24.12 -3.21
C SER A 191 -32.44 -25.17 -2.79
N THR A 192 -31.19 -24.77 -2.60
CA THR A 192 -30.09 -25.66 -2.22
C THR A 192 -29.76 -25.49 -0.75
N ALA A 193 -29.85 -26.59 0.02
CA ALA A 193 -29.44 -26.58 1.41
C ALA A 193 -27.92 -26.44 1.55
N ALA A 194 -27.47 -25.94 2.71
CA ALA A 194 -26.06 -25.81 3.08
C ALA A 194 -25.19 -25.00 2.09
N THR A 195 -25.80 -24.08 1.34
CA THR A 195 -25.11 -23.22 0.37
C THR A 195 -25.52 -21.77 0.59
N TRP A 196 -24.54 -20.87 0.54
CA TRP A 196 -24.81 -19.43 0.50
C TRP A 196 -25.26 -19.03 -0.90
N LEU A 197 -26.41 -18.36 -0.98
CA LEU A 197 -26.93 -17.78 -2.21
C LEU A 197 -27.05 -16.26 -2.04
N SER A 198 -26.91 -15.52 -3.13
CA SER A 198 -27.00 -14.06 -3.16
C SER A 198 -28.19 -13.61 -3.99
N GLY A 199 -28.86 -12.56 -3.55
CA GLY A 199 -29.97 -11.95 -4.26
C GLY A 199 -29.52 -11.37 -5.62
N PRO A 200 -30.35 -11.46 -6.67
CA PRO A 200 -29.94 -11.13 -8.04
C PRO A 200 -29.99 -9.63 -8.35
N THR A 201 -30.92 -8.88 -7.75
CA THR A 201 -31.10 -7.45 -8.01
C THR A 201 -31.66 -6.76 -6.78
N LEU A 202 -31.00 -5.67 -6.40
CA LEU A 202 -31.38 -4.82 -5.27
C LEU A 202 -32.26 -3.65 -5.75
N GLN A 203 -33.07 -3.14 -4.82
CA GLN A 203 -33.86 -1.92 -4.89
C GLN A 203 -33.87 -1.28 -3.50
N ASN A 204 -34.29 -0.02 -3.41
CA ASN A 204 -34.41 0.69 -2.12
C ASN A 204 -33.13 0.68 -1.25
N GLN A 205 -31.97 0.53 -1.90
CA GLN A 205 -30.69 0.20 -1.26
C GLN A 205 -30.04 1.36 -0.50
N ALA A 206 -30.39 2.60 -0.80
CA ALA A 206 -29.94 3.76 -0.04
C ALA A 206 -30.63 3.79 1.33
N VAL A 207 -29.85 3.78 2.41
CA VAL A 207 -30.31 3.77 3.80
C VAL A 207 -29.84 5.04 4.47
N LEU A 208 -30.75 5.81 5.05
CA LEU A 208 -30.41 7.04 5.76
C LEU A 208 -30.15 6.78 7.24
N ALA A 209 -29.44 7.69 7.90
CA ALA A 209 -29.27 7.67 9.34
C ALA A 209 -30.63 7.58 10.06
N GLY A 210 -30.80 6.55 10.88
CA GLY A 210 -32.01 6.28 11.66
C GLY A 210 -32.99 5.29 11.04
N ASP A 211 -32.83 4.93 9.76
CA ASP A 211 -33.63 3.90 9.10
C ASP A 211 -33.45 2.54 9.79
N SER A 212 -34.53 1.75 9.81
CA SER A 212 -34.54 0.39 10.34
C SER A 212 -34.35 -0.63 9.22
N VAL A 213 -33.41 -1.55 9.41
CA VAL A 213 -33.13 -2.65 8.49
C VAL A 213 -33.53 -3.97 9.13
N SER A 214 -34.36 -4.73 8.43
CA SER A 214 -34.84 -6.04 8.86
C SER A 214 -34.43 -7.15 7.91
N VAL A 215 -34.31 -8.35 8.46
CA VAL A 215 -34.30 -9.58 7.67
C VAL A 215 -35.75 -10.06 7.52
N ALA A 216 -36.08 -10.67 6.39
CA ALA A 216 -37.41 -11.19 6.12
C ALA A 216 -37.32 -12.62 5.57
N LEU A 217 -37.84 -13.58 6.33
CA LEU A 217 -38.15 -14.91 5.84
C LEU A 217 -39.58 -14.88 5.28
N ARG A 218 -39.72 -15.18 4.00
CA ARG A 218 -40.97 -15.04 3.25
C ARG A 218 -41.74 -16.34 3.18
N SER A 219 -41.04 -17.46 3.08
CA SER A 219 -41.64 -18.80 3.17
C SER A 219 -40.61 -19.84 3.57
N VAL A 220 -41.09 -21.00 4.01
CA VAL A 220 -40.29 -22.19 4.29
C VAL A 220 -40.97 -23.45 3.77
N ALA A 221 -40.17 -24.45 3.43
CA ALA A 221 -40.63 -25.77 3.02
C ALA A 221 -39.71 -26.87 3.59
N GLY A 222 -40.30 -28.00 3.99
CA GLY A 222 -39.56 -29.20 4.43
C GLY A 222 -38.93 -29.11 5.82
N SER A 223 -39.32 -28.15 6.66
CA SER A 223 -38.82 -27.98 8.03
C SER A 223 -37.31 -27.72 8.13
N PRO A 224 -36.81 -26.56 7.68
CA PRO A 224 -35.43 -26.16 7.90
C PRO A 224 -35.09 -26.08 9.40
N SER A 225 -33.89 -26.50 9.78
CA SER A 225 -33.41 -26.34 11.17
C SER A 225 -32.95 -24.91 11.45
N ALA A 226 -32.49 -24.19 10.42
CA ALA A 226 -32.18 -22.77 10.47
C ALA A 226 -32.19 -22.11 9.08
N VAL A 227 -32.53 -20.83 9.05
CA VAL A 227 -32.28 -19.93 7.90
C VAL A 227 -31.49 -18.73 8.40
N THR A 228 -30.32 -18.51 7.82
CA THR A 228 -29.47 -17.33 8.08
C THR A 228 -29.67 -16.34 6.94
N ILE A 229 -29.93 -15.08 7.30
CA ILE A 229 -30.04 -13.97 6.35
C ILE A 229 -28.94 -12.97 6.68
N GLN A 230 -28.20 -12.57 5.66
CA GLN A 230 -27.09 -11.63 5.74
C GLN A 230 -27.35 -10.44 4.82
N ILE A 231 -27.00 -9.24 5.29
CA ILE A 231 -27.12 -7.97 4.58
C ILE A 231 -25.75 -7.30 4.66
N ASP A 232 -25.17 -7.01 3.51
CA ASP A 232 -23.94 -6.24 3.42
C ASP A 232 -24.26 -4.77 3.21
N VAL A 233 -23.58 -3.90 3.95
CA VAL A 233 -23.71 -2.45 3.85
C VAL A 233 -22.34 -1.82 3.64
N GLN A 234 -22.29 -0.84 2.75
CA GLN A 234 -21.12 -0.04 2.46
C GLN A 234 -21.44 1.41 2.82
N GLU A 235 -20.47 2.08 3.44
CA GLU A 235 -20.62 3.48 3.83
C GLU A 235 -20.54 4.36 2.59
N ALA A 236 -21.45 5.34 2.54
CA ALA A 236 -21.50 6.34 1.48
C ALA A 236 -20.37 7.36 1.65
#